data_AF-A0A7S2F8N3-F1
#
_entry.id   AF-A0A7S2F8N3-F1
#
_cell.length_a   1.000
_cell.length_b   1.000
_cell.length_c   1.000
_cell.angle_alpha   90.00
_cell.angle_beta   90.00
_cell.angle_gamma   90.00
#
_symmetry.space_group_name_H-M   'P 1'
#
loop_
_entity.id
_entity.type
_entity.pdbx_description
1 polymer ?
#
loop_
_entity_poly.entity_id
_entity_poly.type
_entity_poly.pdbx_seq_one_letter_code
_entity_poly.pdbx_strand_id
1 'polypeptide(L)'
;MINFLNSRGMLVLVSTQTKHEKLPRGEYAIDTFQDSAIHLMQALEHVDRRSRGVHPKFGEDDWLRGKISRYAVAGYSVGGAMASWLAAESLKSPETRAAKGLPSELPPMSAAVSLGPTVGRANAPNGAREIYERLRHRVPHMLIAGTNDNMGGVDGIDVLNRNKNATRVYVLYRDATHCWIMYPFASECGSGPIEWYVASQQQAASRQAVAAFLQLYLMDDAEAAPLIWEKKLRDVSTIPIEAMYVENP
;
A
#
# COMPACT_ATOMS: atom_id res chain seq x y z
N MET A 1 6.38 7.36 -13.58
CA MET A 1 7.72 6.75 -13.48
C MET A 1 7.82 6.15 -12.09
N ILE A 2 7.98 4.84 -11.98
CA ILE A 2 7.92 4.11 -10.70
C ILE A 2 9.35 4.03 -10.14
N ASN A 3 9.54 4.48 -8.90
CA ASN A 3 10.79 4.30 -8.16
C ASN A 3 10.59 3.22 -7.10
N PHE A 4 11.38 2.15 -7.15
CA PHE A 4 11.41 1.13 -6.11
C PHE A 4 12.48 1.50 -5.08
N LEU A 5 12.10 1.66 -3.81
CA LEU A 5 13.04 1.75 -2.71
C LEU A 5 13.02 0.42 -1.97
N ASN A 6 14.05 -0.41 -2.17
CA ASN A 6 14.27 -1.61 -1.38
C ASN A 6 14.99 -1.22 -0.08
N SER A 7 14.35 -1.46 1.05
CA SER A 7 15.01 -1.44 2.35
C SER A 7 14.47 -2.62 3.16
N ARG A 8 15.36 -3.56 3.52
CA ARG A 8 15.11 -4.65 4.48
C ARG A 8 13.78 -5.41 4.30
N GLY A 9 13.43 -5.80 3.07
CA GLY A 9 12.25 -6.64 2.80
C GLY A 9 10.92 -5.90 2.61
N MET A 10 10.95 -4.57 2.45
CA MET A 10 9.78 -3.75 2.14
C MET A 10 9.83 -3.26 0.69
N LEU A 11 8.69 -3.37 -0.01
CA LEU A 11 8.48 -2.78 -1.34
C LEU A 11 7.41 -1.69 -1.25
N VAL A 12 7.74 -0.51 -1.77
CA VAL A 12 6.84 0.65 -1.72
C VAL A 12 6.31 0.96 -3.12
N LEU A 13 4.99 0.92 -3.26
CA LEU A 13 4.28 1.37 -4.46
C LEU A 13 3.95 2.86 -4.32
N VAL A 14 4.62 3.70 -5.10
CA VAL A 14 4.30 5.12 -5.20
C VAL A 14 3.67 5.37 -6.57
N SER A 15 2.39 5.75 -6.60
CA SER A 15 1.79 6.29 -7.82
C SER A 15 2.37 7.68 -8.08
N THR A 16 3.07 7.85 -9.20
CA THR A 16 3.44 9.18 -9.69
C THR A 16 2.49 9.58 -10.79
N GLN A 17 1.97 10.80 -10.77
CA GLN A 17 1.26 11.34 -11.92
C GLN A 17 2.18 11.30 -13.14
N THR A 18 1.82 10.54 -14.17
CA THR A 18 2.42 10.69 -15.49
C THR A 18 1.82 11.93 -16.12
N LYS A 19 2.62 12.72 -16.86
CA LYS A 19 2.15 13.86 -17.66
C LYS A 19 1.26 13.41 -18.85
N HIS A 20 0.31 12.51 -18.64
CA HIS A 20 -0.71 12.22 -19.64
C HIS A 20 -1.82 13.26 -19.50
N GLU A 21 -1.71 14.31 -20.30
CA GLU A 21 -2.55 15.52 -20.33
C GLU A 21 -4.02 15.31 -20.76
N LYS A 22 -4.60 14.11 -20.68
CA LYS A 22 -5.92 13.85 -21.31
C LYS A 22 -6.94 13.04 -20.53
N LEU A 23 -6.61 12.52 -19.34
CA LEU A 23 -7.61 11.81 -18.53
C LEU A 23 -8.19 12.73 -17.43
N PRO A 24 -9.51 12.87 -17.32
CA PRO A 24 -10.14 13.58 -16.21
C PRO A 24 -9.73 12.97 -14.85
N ARG A 25 -9.58 13.82 -13.82
CA ARG A 25 -9.30 13.34 -12.45
C ARG A 25 -10.36 12.34 -12.00
N GLY A 26 -9.93 11.14 -11.59
CA GLY A 26 -10.82 10.08 -11.13
C GLY A 26 -11.32 9.13 -12.23
N GLU A 27 -10.80 9.26 -13.45
CA GLU A 27 -11.03 8.31 -14.54
C GLU A 27 -9.73 7.58 -14.89
N TYR A 28 -9.55 6.37 -14.36
CA TYR A 28 -8.45 5.48 -14.70
C TYR A 28 -9.01 4.21 -15.33
N ALA A 29 -8.50 3.80 -16.50
CA ALA A 29 -8.80 2.47 -17.01
C ALA A 29 -8.34 1.41 -15.99
N ILE A 30 -9.13 0.36 -15.77
CA ILE A 30 -8.83 -0.70 -14.80
C ILE A 30 -7.44 -1.30 -15.07
N ASP A 31 -7.10 -1.50 -16.34
CA ASP A 31 -5.81 -2.04 -16.74
C ASP A 31 -4.66 -1.11 -16.33
N THR A 32 -4.82 0.21 -16.52
CA THR A 32 -3.87 1.22 -16.05
C THR A 32 -3.76 1.24 -14.52
N PHE A 33 -4.86 0.94 -13.82
CA PHE A 33 -4.88 0.82 -12.36
C PHE A 33 -4.12 -0.42 -11.88
N GLN A 34 -4.15 -1.53 -12.59
CA GLN A 34 -3.54 -2.78 -12.11
C GLN A 34 -2.09 -2.95 -12.58
N ASP A 35 -1.71 -2.33 -13.70
CA ASP A 35 -0.41 -2.51 -14.35
C ASP A 35 0.80 -2.34 -13.42
N SER A 36 0.79 -1.33 -12.55
CA SER A 36 1.89 -1.12 -11.58
C SER A 36 2.00 -2.24 -10.55
N ALA A 37 0.87 -2.79 -10.09
CA ALA A 37 0.87 -3.92 -9.17
C ALA A 37 1.32 -5.20 -9.87
N ILE A 38 0.94 -5.40 -11.13
CA ILE A 38 1.37 -6.53 -11.96
C ILE A 38 2.89 -6.49 -12.17
N HIS A 39 3.44 -5.34 -12.54
CA HIS A 39 4.89 -5.17 -12.69
C HIS A 39 5.65 -5.44 -11.38
N LEU A 40 5.09 -5.05 -10.23
CA LEU A 40 5.66 -5.40 -8.93
C LEU A 40 5.65 -6.92 -8.67
N MET A 41 4.56 -7.61 -8.98
CA MET A 41 4.50 -9.07 -8.88
C MET A 41 5.57 -9.73 -9.76
N GLN A 42 5.77 -9.23 -10.98
CA GLN A 42 6.76 -9.76 -11.90
C GLN A 42 8.19 -9.57 -11.37
N ALA A 43 8.48 -8.39 -10.79
CA ALA A 43 9.75 -8.13 -10.13
C ALA A 43 9.96 -9.07 -8.93
N LEU A 44 8.93 -9.31 -8.12
CA LEU A 44 8.97 -10.23 -6.98
C LEU A 44 9.24 -11.68 -7.42
N GLU A 45 8.52 -12.19 -8.42
CA GLU A 45 8.74 -13.51 -8.98
C GLU A 45 10.17 -13.66 -9.51
N HIS A 46 10.69 -12.63 -10.18
CA HIS A 46 12.04 -12.63 -10.71
C HIS A 46 13.09 -12.74 -9.60
N VAL A 47 12.97 -11.93 -8.54
CA VAL A 47 13.89 -11.98 -7.39
C VAL A 47 13.81 -13.32 -6.68
N ASP A 48 12.61 -13.84 -6.45
CA ASP A 48 12.41 -15.12 -5.78
C ASP A 48 13.03 -16.27 -6.60
N ARG A 49 12.79 -16.34 -7.91
CA ARG A 49 13.40 -17.33 -8.81
C ARG A 49 14.92 -17.26 -8.79
N ARG A 50 15.49 -16.04 -8.90
CA ARG A 50 16.94 -15.83 -8.82
C ARG A 50 17.51 -16.30 -7.49
N SER A 51 16.81 -16.04 -6.38
CA SER A 51 17.22 -16.49 -5.05
C SER A 51 17.26 -18.01 -4.88
N ARG A 52 16.46 -18.73 -5.68
CA ARG A 52 16.43 -20.20 -5.77
C ARG A 52 17.45 -20.78 -6.75
N GLY A 53 18.33 -19.96 -7.33
CA GLY A 53 19.31 -20.39 -8.33
C GLY A 53 18.74 -20.60 -9.74
N VAL A 54 17.48 -20.18 -9.98
CA VAL A 54 16.90 -20.14 -11.32
C VAL A 54 17.32 -18.81 -11.93
N HIS A 55 18.27 -18.83 -12.86
CA HIS A 55 18.84 -17.62 -13.48
C HIS A 55 18.02 -17.16 -14.71
N PRO A 56 17.15 -16.14 -14.60
CA PRO A 56 16.59 -15.46 -15.76
C PRO A 56 17.69 -14.69 -16.52
N LYS A 57 17.65 -14.71 -17.86
CA LYS A 57 18.67 -14.16 -18.78
C LYS A 57 18.77 -12.61 -18.84
N PHE A 58 18.42 -11.87 -17.78
CA PHE A 58 18.49 -10.40 -17.79
C PHE A 58 19.64 -9.85 -16.94
N GLY A 59 20.16 -8.70 -17.37
CA GLY A 59 21.43 -8.08 -16.98
C GLY A 59 21.79 -8.12 -15.50
N GLU A 60 23.10 -8.21 -15.28
CA GLU A 60 23.80 -8.39 -14.00
C GLU A 60 23.64 -7.19 -13.06
N ASP A 61 22.42 -6.93 -12.60
CA ASP A 61 22.19 -5.97 -11.54
C ASP A 61 22.14 -6.71 -10.20
N ASP A 62 23.14 -6.43 -9.38
CA ASP A 62 23.56 -7.18 -8.19
C ASP A 62 22.84 -6.76 -6.89
N TRP A 63 21.84 -5.88 -6.97
CA TRP A 63 21.22 -5.24 -5.80
C TRP A 63 20.12 -6.08 -5.10
N LEU A 64 19.81 -7.28 -5.60
CA LEU A 64 18.76 -8.18 -5.07
C LEU A 64 19.29 -9.59 -4.78
N ARG A 65 20.42 -9.69 -4.07
CA ARG A 65 20.95 -10.95 -3.56
C ARG A 65 20.21 -11.36 -2.28
N GLY A 66 19.52 -12.50 -2.30
CA GLY A 66 18.94 -13.12 -1.09
C GLY A 66 17.56 -13.75 -1.32
N LYS A 67 17.21 -14.75 -0.49
CA LYS A 67 15.87 -15.37 -0.49
C LYS A 67 14.86 -14.44 0.18
N ILE A 68 13.74 -14.16 -0.49
CA ILE A 68 12.61 -13.45 0.12
C ILE A 68 11.85 -14.44 0.99
N SER A 69 12.08 -14.40 2.30
CA SER A 69 11.30 -15.21 3.27
C SER A 69 9.97 -14.54 3.63
N ARG A 70 9.95 -13.21 3.63
CA ARG A 70 8.81 -12.35 3.98
C ARG A 70 8.91 -11.05 3.19
N TYR A 71 7.76 -10.50 2.80
CA TYR A 71 7.69 -9.14 2.28
C TYR A 71 6.37 -8.49 2.68
N ALA A 72 6.37 -7.17 2.67
CA ALA A 72 5.16 -6.36 2.73
C ALA A 72 5.14 -5.37 1.59
N VAL A 73 3.94 -4.91 1.29
CA VAL A 73 3.71 -3.82 0.34
C VAL A 73 3.03 -2.66 1.02
N ALA A 74 3.61 -1.48 0.86
CA ALA A 74 2.99 -0.23 1.23
C ALA A 74 2.66 0.58 -0.01
N GLY A 75 1.43 1.09 -0.08
CA GLY A 75 0.95 1.88 -1.19
C GLY A 75 0.34 3.20 -0.73
N TYR A 76 0.50 4.24 -1.54
CA TYR A 76 -0.10 5.55 -1.33
C TYR A 76 -1.10 5.91 -2.43
N SER A 77 -2.22 6.56 -2.07
CA SER A 77 -3.27 6.97 -3.00
C SER A 77 -3.85 5.77 -3.75
N VAL A 78 -3.89 5.83 -5.08
CA VAL A 78 -4.19 4.69 -5.97
C VAL A 78 -3.31 3.47 -5.64
N GLY A 79 -2.02 3.68 -5.35
CA GLY A 79 -1.13 2.61 -4.89
C GLY A 79 -1.57 1.96 -3.58
N GLY A 80 -2.24 2.71 -2.70
CA GLY A 80 -2.81 2.19 -1.46
C GLY A 80 -3.95 1.20 -1.72
N ALA A 81 -4.81 1.48 -2.69
CA ALA A 81 -5.80 0.52 -3.15
C ALA A 81 -5.13 -0.72 -3.78
N MET A 82 -4.13 -0.51 -4.66
CA MET A 82 -3.36 -1.58 -5.29
C MET A 82 -2.70 -2.53 -4.27
N ALA A 83 -2.21 -2.03 -3.13
CA ALA A 83 -1.63 -2.86 -2.08
C ALA A 83 -2.62 -3.93 -1.57
N SER A 84 -3.89 -3.57 -1.44
CA SER A 84 -4.96 -4.50 -1.06
C SER A 84 -5.23 -5.54 -2.15
N TRP A 85 -5.30 -5.09 -3.41
CA TRP A 85 -5.51 -5.98 -4.55
C TRP A 85 -4.37 -7.00 -4.67
N LEU A 86 -3.13 -6.53 -4.52
CA LEU A 86 -1.94 -7.36 -4.50
C LEU A 86 -1.99 -8.37 -3.35
N ALA A 87 -2.42 -7.95 -2.16
CA ALA A 87 -2.61 -8.84 -1.02
C ALA A 87 -3.59 -9.99 -1.35
N ALA A 88 -4.70 -9.69 -2.04
CA ALA A 88 -5.65 -10.71 -2.47
C ALA A 88 -5.13 -11.63 -3.57
N GLU A 89 -4.49 -11.09 -4.62
CA GLU A 89 -3.97 -11.91 -5.72
C GLU A 89 -2.75 -12.75 -5.29
N SER A 90 -1.93 -12.25 -4.37
CA SER A 90 -0.77 -12.99 -3.83
C SER A 90 -1.15 -14.28 -3.11
N LEU A 91 -2.36 -14.36 -2.54
CA LEU A 91 -2.86 -15.54 -1.84
C LEU A 91 -3.49 -16.60 -2.76
N LYS A 92 -3.69 -16.30 -4.04
CA LYS A 92 -4.33 -17.26 -4.96
C LYS A 92 -3.40 -18.41 -5.30
N SER A 93 -3.95 -19.48 -5.89
CA SER A 93 -3.10 -20.56 -6.40
C SER A 93 -2.27 -20.09 -7.61
N PRO A 94 -1.09 -20.67 -7.88
CA PRO A 94 -0.30 -20.39 -9.08
C PRO A 94 -1.11 -20.50 -10.37
N GLU A 95 -2.00 -21.49 -10.48
CA GLU A 95 -2.84 -21.73 -11.65
C GLU A 95 -3.86 -20.61 -11.83
N THR A 96 -4.45 -20.14 -10.73
CA THR A 96 -5.42 -19.03 -10.75
C THR A 96 -4.76 -17.73 -11.19
N ARG A 97 -3.51 -17.48 -10.75
CA ARG A 97 -2.74 -16.32 -11.20
C ARG A 97 -2.34 -16.44 -12.67
N ALA A 98 -1.83 -17.60 -13.09
CA ALA A 98 -1.42 -17.85 -14.48
C ALA A 98 -2.59 -17.67 -15.47
N ALA A 99 -3.79 -18.13 -15.11
CA ALA A 99 -5.01 -17.94 -15.91
C ALA A 99 -5.38 -16.46 -16.13
N LYS A 100 -4.89 -15.56 -15.28
CA LYS A 100 -5.06 -14.10 -15.39
C LYS A 100 -3.86 -13.39 -16.01
N GLY A 101 -2.85 -14.13 -16.48
CA GLY A 101 -1.58 -13.56 -16.95
C GLY A 101 -0.73 -12.95 -15.82
N LEU A 102 -0.99 -13.31 -14.56
CA LEU A 102 -0.21 -12.86 -13.40
C LEU A 102 0.93 -13.85 -13.10
N PRO A 103 2.02 -13.38 -12.46
CA PRO A 103 3.11 -14.23 -11.97
C PRO A 103 2.62 -15.45 -11.19
N SER A 104 3.08 -16.64 -11.56
CA SER A 104 2.60 -17.90 -10.96
C SER A 104 3.32 -18.20 -9.64
N GLU A 105 4.57 -17.77 -9.51
CA GLU A 105 5.37 -17.96 -8.30
C GLU A 105 5.59 -16.63 -7.59
N LEU A 106 5.00 -16.49 -6.40
CA LEU A 106 5.23 -15.34 -5.53
C LEU A 106 5.59 -15.83 -4.14
N PRO A 107 6.50 -15.12 -3.45
CA PRO A 107 6.66 -15.33 -2.03
C PRO A 107 5.32 -15.04 -1.30
N PRO A 108 5.12 -15.57 -0.08
CA PRO A 108 3.96 -15.25 0.73
C PRO A 108 4.04 -13.81 1.25
N MET A 109 2.97 -13.02 1.08
CA MET A 109 2.90 -11.67 1.62
C MET A 109 2.60 -11.72 3.13
N SER A 110 3.41 -11.01 3.91
CA SER A 110 3.26 -10.96 5.37
C SER A 110 2.36 -9.83 5.84
N ALA A 111 2.33 -8.69 5.11
CA ALA A 111 1.48 -7.56 5.46
C ALA A 111 1.24 -6.64 4.26
N ALA A 112 0.16 -5.87 4.33
CA ALA A 112 -0.15 -4.78 3.40
C ALA A 112 -0.41 -3.48 4.14
N VAL A 113 -0.05 -2.35 3.53
CA VAL A 113 -0.29 -1.01 4.06
C VAL A 113 -0.89 -0.14 2.96
N SER A 114 -2.02 0.51 3.28
CA SER A 114 -2.69 1.45 2.38
C SER A 114 -2.77 2.82 3.04
N LEU A 115 -2.07 3.79 2.45
CA LEU A 115 -2.00 5.19 2.89
C LEU A 115 -2.87 6.05 1.96
N GLY A 116 -3.89 6.70 2.50
CA GLY A 116 -4.90 7.46 1.76
C GLY A 116 -5.44 6.68 0.56
N PRO A 117 -5.92 5.43 0.70
CA PRO A 117 -6.24 4.59 -0.46
C PRO A 117 -7.32 5.20 -1.35
N THR A 118 -7.06 5.33 -2.65
CA THR A 118 -8.04 5.82 -3.62
C THR A 118 -8.54 4.65 -4.47
N VAL A 119 -9.77 4.20 -4.22
CA VAL A 119 -10.39 3.02 -4.88
C VAL A 119 -11.36 3.39 -6.00
N GLY A 120 -11.39 4.66 -6.42
CA GLY A 120 -12.38 5.18 -7.37
C GLY A 120 -13.69 5.68 -6.73
N ARG A 121 -14.33 6.66 -7.38
CA ARG A 121 -15.54 7.32 -6.88
C ARG A 121 -16.80 6.53 -7.24
N ALA A 122 -17.78 6.47 -6.35
CA ALA A 122 -19.03 5.73 -6.55
C ALA A 122 -19.84 6.16 -7.79
N ASN A 123 -19.71 7.41 -8.23
CA ASN A 123 -20.42 7.98 -9.37
C ASN A 123 -19.52 8.20 -10.61
N ALA A 124 -18.29 7.66 -10.61
CA ALA A 124 -17.39 7.76 -11.76
C ALA A 124 -17.30 6.39 -12.46
N PRO A 125 -17.38 6.33 -13.80
CA PRO A 125 -17.42 5.07 -14.53
C PRO A 125 -16.11 4.25 -14.44
N ASN A 126 -15.00 4.84 -13.99
CA ASN A 126 -13.64 4.33 -14.27
C ASN A 126 -12.74 4.30 -13.02
N GLY A 127 -13.19 3.61 -11.96
CA GLY A 127 -12.51 3.63 -10.66
C GLY A 127 -11.95 2.30 -10.14
N ALA A 128 -12.26 1.17 -10.78
CA ALA A 128 -12.05 -0.18 -10.22
C ALA A 128 -12.73 -0.45 -8.85
N ARG A 129 -13.59 0.46 -8.36
CA ARG A 129 -14.26 0.39 -7.05
C ARG A 129 -14.95 -0.95 -6.80
N GLU A 130 -15.69 -1.44 -7.80
CA GLU A 130 -16.41 -2.72 -7.72
C GLU A 130 -15.49 -3.91 -7.40
N ILE A 131 -14.23 -3.87 -7.85
CA ILE A 131 -13.21 -4.87 -7.53
C ILE A 131 -12.88 -4.81 -6.04
N TYR A 132 -12.66 -3.60 -5.51
CA TYR A 132 -12.29 -3.36 -4.12
C TYR A 132 -13.41 -3.68 -3.14
N GLU A 133 -14.67 -3.39 -3.49
CA GLU A 133 -15.82 -3.69 -2.61
C GLU A 133 -16.01 -5.19 -2.38
N ARG A 134 -15.63 -6.01 -3.37
CA ARG A 134 -15.72 -7.48 -3.32
C ARG A 134 -14.41 -8.14 -2.91
N LEU A 135 -13.35 -7.36 -2.72
CA LEU A 135 -12.02 -7.88 -2.44
C LEU A 135 -11.98 -8.53 -1.05
N ARG A 136 -11.40 -9.73 -0.98
CA ARG A 136 -11.24 -10.48 0.27
C ARG A 136 -9.85 -11.11 0.30
N HIS A 137 -9.17 -11.01 1.44
CA HIS A 137 -7.87 -11.63 1.70
C HIS A 137 -7.65 -11.80 3.19
N ARG A 138 -6.65 -12.60 3.56
CA ARG A 138 -6.26 -12.85 4.96
C ARG A 138 -4.96 -12.15 5.39
N VAL A 139 -4.25 -11.51 4.46
CA VAL A 139 -3.03 -10.75 4.77
C VAL A 139 -3.36 -9.63 5.77
N PRO A 140 -2.66 -9.52 6.92
CA PRO A 140 -2.78 -8.39 7.83
C PRO A 140 -2.65 -7.05 7.10
N HIS A 141 -3.55 -6.12 7.39
CA HIS A 141 -3.70 -4.91 6.58
C HIS A 141 -3.85 -3.66 7.43
N MET A 142 -2.92 -2.72 7.27
CA MET A 142 -3.02 -1.39 7.85
C MET A 142 -3.62 -0.41 6.85
N LEU A 143 -4.66 0.31 7.29
CA LEU A 143 -5.42 1.30 6.54
C LEU A 143 -5.26 2.65 7.24
N ILE A 144 -4.67 3.63 6.55
CA ILE A 144 -4.39 4.96 7.11
C ILE A 144 -4.96 6.04 6.20
N ALA A 145 -5.66 7.03 6.75
CA ALA A 145 -6.07 8.23 6.03
C ALA A 145 -6.14 9.44 6.97
N GLY A 146 -6.35 10.62 6.40
CA GLY A 146 -6.65 11.83 7.15
C GLY A 146 -8.13 12.20 7.04
N THR A 147 -8.70 12.81 8.08
CA THR A 147 -10.13 13.22 8.06
C THR A 147 -10.44 14.25 6.98
N ASN A 148 -9.43 15.05 6.57
CA ASN A 148 -9.56 16.08 5.53
C ASN A 148 -8.99 15.60 4.19
N ASP A 149 -8.94 14.28 3.97
CA ASP A 149 -8.58 13.68 2.68
C ASP A 149 -9.75 13.83 1.67
N ASN A 150 -9.69 14.90 0.89
CA ASN A 150 -10.67 15.20 -0.15
C ASN A 150 -10.42 14.47 -1.49
N MET A 151 -9.49 13.53 -1.53
CA MET A 151 -9.15 12.75 -2.72
C MET A 151 -9.70 11.32 -2.68
N GLY A 152 -10.42 10.99 -1.60
CA GLY A 152 -11.13 9.72 -1.46
C GLY A 152 -10.46 8.73 -0.52
N GLY A 153 -9.43 9.13 0.24
CA GLY A 153 -8.75 8.23 1.17
C GLY A 153 -9.67 7.67 2.26
N VAL A 154 -10.55 8.50 2.86
CA VAL A 154 -11.51 8.03 3.88
C VAL A 154 -12.49 7.02 3.30
N ASP A 155 -13.15 7.37 2.18
CA ASP A 155 -14.07 6.47 1.47
C ASP A 155 -13.36 5.18 0.99
N GLY A 156 -12.12 5.28 0.56
CA GLY A 156 -11.32 4.12 0.17
C GLY A 156 -11.02 3.20 1.36
N ILE A 157 -10.75 3.75 2.54
CA ILE A 157 -10.68 2.90 3.73
C ILE A 157 -12.01 2.24 4.00
N ASP A 158 -13.13 2.97 3.95
CA ASP A 158 -14.45 2.39 4.21
C ASP A 158 -14.77 1.22 3.26
N VAL A 159 -14.35 1.32 2.00
CA VAL A 159 -14.46 0.23 1.01
C VAL A 159 -13.57 -0.95 1.39
N LEU A 160 -12.27 -0.71 1.61
CA LEU A 160 -11.30 -1.77 1.88
C LEU A 160 -11.56 -2.46 3.24
N ASN A 161 -12.08 -1.71 4.21
CA ASN A 161 -12.45 -2.19 5.53
C ASN A 161 -13.61 -3.19 5.50
N ARG A 162 -14.33 -3.33 4.39
CA ARG A 162 -15.33 -4.40 4.18
C ARG A 162 -14.71 -5.79 4.13
N ASN A 163 -13.39 -5.92 3.92
CA ASN A 163 -12.69 -7.19 4.02
C ASN A 163 -12.52 -7.65 5.48
N LYS A 164 -13.51 -8.37 6.01
CA LYS A 164 -13.48 -8.88 7.38
C LYS A 164 -12.61 -10.14 7.59
N ASN A 165 -11.94 -10.64 6.55
CA ASN A 165 -11.19 -11.91 6.61
C ASN A 165 -9.72 -11.75 7.04
N ALA A 166 -9.23 -10.51 7.17
CA ALA A 166 -7.87 -10.18 7.56
C ALA A 166 -7.85 -9.46 8.90
N THR A 167 -6.73 -9.57 9.62
CA THR A 167 -6.45 -8.60 10.69
C THR A 167 -6.38 -7.21 10.06
N ARG A 168 -7.11 -6.25 10.62
CA ARG A 168 -7.16 -4.88 10.14
C ARG A 168 -6.74 -3.91 11.23
N VAL A 169 -5.83 -3.01 10.88
CA VAL A 169 -5.43 -1.88 11.71
C VAL A 169 -5.85 -0.60 10.98
N TYR A 170 -6.83 0.09 11.54
CA TYR A 170 -7.35 1.34 11.01
C TYR A 170 -6.75 2.51 11.78
N VAL A 171 -6.27 3.54 11.09
CA VAL A 171 -5.82 4.80 11.69
C VAL A 171 -6.35 5.98 10.87
N LEU A 172 -7.14 6.84 11.50
CA LEU A 172 -7.63 8.08 10.93
C LEU A 172 -7.02 9.25 11.69
N TYR A 173 -6.19 10.02 11.01
CA TYR A 173 -5.53 11.19 11.57
C TYR A 173 -6.42 12.42 11.44
N ARG A 174 -6.65 13.11 12.56
CA ARG A 174 -7.44 14.34 12.62
C ARG A 174 -6.76 15.44 11.80
N ASP A 175 -7.55 16.11 10.99
CA ASP A 175 -7.18 17.23 10.12
C ASP A 175 -6.12 16.96 9.06
N ALA A 176 -5.57 15.75 9.02
CA ALA A 176 -4.63 15.32 8.00
C ALA A 176 -5.32 15.27 6.62
N THR A 177 -4.56 15.53 5.57
CA THR A 177 -5.05 15.63 4.20
C THR A 177 -4.65 14.38 3.40
N HIS A 178 -4.89 14.38 2.09
CA HIS A 178 -4.35 13.34 1.22
C HIS A 178 -2.82 13.43 1.08
N CYS A 179 -2.19 14.54 1.46
CA CYS A 179 -0.82 14.88 1.10
C CYS A 179 0.23 14.28 2.03
N TRP A 180 0.20 12.96 2.20
CA TRP A 180 1.08 12.20 3.09
C TRP A 180 2.53 12.13 2.61
N ILE A 181 2.74 12.21 1.30
CA ILE A 181 4.06 12.08 0.68
C ILE A 181 4.34 13.32 -0.17
N MET A 182 5.28 14.13 0.30
CA MET A 182 5.89 15.19 -0.48
C MET A 182 6.93 14.60 -1.43
N TYR A 183 6.53 14.36 -2.68
CA TYR A 183 7.47 14.15 -3.79
C TYR A 183 7.37 15.35 -4.74
N PRO A 184 8.46 16.13 -4.95
CA PRO A 184 8.42 17.36 -5.75
C PRO A 184 8.00 17.14 -7.23
N PHE A 185 7.95 15.89 -7.69
CA PHE A 185 7.56 15.50 -9.04
C PHE A 185 6.31 14.61 -9.10
N ALA A 186 5.67 14.33 -7.95
CA ALA A 186 4.54 13.38 -7.88
C ALA A 186 3.41 13.77 -6.94
N SER A 187 3.50 14.88 -6.19
CA SER A 187 2.42 15.31 -5.32
C SER A 187 1.40 16.16 -6.09
N GLU A 188 0.13 15.75 -6.09
CA GLU A 188 -1.01 16.61 -6.45
C GLU A 188 -1.26 17.76 -5.44
N CYS A 189 -0.34 17.91 -4.50
CA CYS A 189 -0.39 18.78 -3.34
C CYS A 189 0.39 20.06 -3.59
N GLY A 190 -0.05 21.17 -2.98
CA GLY A 190 0.64 22.45 -3.06
C GLY A 190 2.11 22.34 -2.65
N SER A 191 2.96 23.16 -3.26
CA SER A 191 4.41 23.15 -3.07
C SER A 191 4.92 24.24 -2.13
N GLY A 192 4.02 24.91 -1.40
CA GLY A 192 4.34 26.01 -0.51
C GLY A 192 4.89 25.55 0.85
N PRO A 193 5.63 26.42 1.58
CA PRO A 193 6.32 26.03 2.82
C PRO A 193 5.41 25.47 3.92
N ILE A 194 4.17 25.95 3.99
CA ILE A 194 3.18 25.49 4.98
C ILE A 194 2.72 24.08 4.62
N GLU A 195 2.45 23.82 3.34
CA GLU A 195 2.08 22.51 2.82
C GLU A 195 3.21 21.49 3.05
N TRP A 196 4.47 21.90 2.87
CA TRP A 196 5.65 21.10 3.21
C TRP A 196 5.69 20.73 4.69
N TYR A 197 5.51 21.71 5.58
CA TYR A 197 5.52 21.47 7.01
C TYR A 197 4.42 20.48 7.42
N VAL A 198 3.19 20.72 6.97
CA VAL A 198 2.03 19.88 7.25
C VAL A 198 2.23 18.45 6.72
N ALA A 199 2.71 18.30 5.48
CA ALA A 199 2.97 16.99 4.90
C ALA A 199 4.10 16.25 5.62
N SER A 200 5.13 16.96 6.11
CA SER A 200 6.23 16.34 6.88
C SER A 200 5.75 15.74 8.20
N GLN A 201 4.83 16.43 8.90
CA GLN A 201 4.23 15.93 10.14
C GLN A 201 3.36 14.69 9.87
N GLN A 202 2.57 14.72 8.79
CA GLN A 202 1.76 13.58 8.36
C GLN A 202 2.65 12.38 8.01
N GLN A 203 3.72 12.62 7.26
CA GLN A 203 4.67 11.58 6.91
C GLN A 203 5.35 10.98 8.15
N ALA A 204 5.73 11.79 9.14
CA ALA A 204 6.34 11.32 10.38
C ALA A 204 5.40 10.41 11.17
N ALA A 205 4.16 10.85 11.40
CA ALA A 205 3.13 10.06 12.10
C ALA A 205 2.87 8.71 11.39
N SER A 206 2.68 8.75 10.06
CA SER A 206 2.47 7.53 9.27
C SER A 206 3.67 6.61 9.26
N ARG A 207 4.90 7.13 9.17
CA ARG A 207 6.13 6.31 9.23
C ARG A 207 6.20 5.54 10.54
N GLN A 208 5.85 6.15 11.67
CA GLN A 208 5.85 5.49 12.96
C GLN A 208 4.83 4.35 13.01
N ALA A 209 3.59 4.63 12.59
CA ALA A 209 2.51 3.63 12.55
C ALA A 209 2.88 2.44 11.64
N VAL A 210 3.35 2.74 10.44
CA VAL A 210 3.76 1.74 9.45
C VAL A 210 4.97 0.94 9.95
N ALA A 211 5.97 1.60 10.56
CA ALA A 211 7.12 0.90 11.12
C ALA A 211 6.71 -0.10 12.20
N ALA A 212 5.89 0.31 13.17
CA ALA A 212 5.41 -0.58 14.23
C ALA A 212 4.62 -1.76 13.66
N PHE A 213 3.73 -1.51 12.70
CA PHE A 213 2.97 -2.56 12.03
C PHE A 213 3.87 -3.55 11.29
N LEU A 214 4.85 -3.05 10.55
CA LEU A 214 5.79 -3.91 9.81
C LEU A 214 6.76 -4.64 10.74
N GLN A 215 7.24 -4.03 11.82
CA GLN A 215 8.03 -4.72 12.83
C GLN A 215 7.26 -5.91 13.41
N LEU A 216 5.99 -5.71 13.73
CA LEU A 216 5.12 -6.78 14.23
C LEU A 216 4.94 -7.92 13.20
N TYR A 217 4.64 -7.63 11.93
CA TYR A 217 4.26 -8.67 10.95
C TYR A 217 5.38 -9.18 10.04
N LEU A 218 6.43 -8.41 9.80
CA LEU A 218 7.61 -8.87 9.06
C LEU A 218 8.65 -9.45 10.00
N MET A 219 8.85 -8.87 11.18
CA MET A 219 9.96 -9.20 12.06
C MET A 219 9.56 -9.99 13.31
N ASP A 220 8.26 -10.26 13.50
CA ASP A 220 7.71 -10.87 14.73
C ASP A 220 8.10 -10.10 16.00
N ASP A 221 8.24 -8.77 15.88
CA ASP A 221 8.67 -7.91 16.98
C ASP A 221 7.54 -7.68 17.97
N ALA A 222 7.61 -8.38 19.10
CA ALA A 222 6.63 -8.27 20.18
C ALA A 222 6.63 -6.90 20.86
N GLU A 223 7.72 -6.12 20.78
CA GLU A 223 7.78 -4.77 21.35
C GLU A 223 6.94 -3.77 20.56
N ALA A 224 6.68 -4.05 19.27
CA ALA A 224 5.78 -3.25 18.45
C ALA A 224 4.30 -3.56 18.71
N ALA A 225 4.00 -4.69 19.36
CA ALA A 225 2.64 -5.16 19.61
C ALA A 225 1.77 -4.14 20.39
N PRO A 226 2.23 -3.49 21.48
CA PRO A 226 1.42 -2.54 22.22
C PRO A 226 1.06 -1.28 21.42
N LEU A 227 1.94 -0.83 20.51
CA LEU A 227 1.64 0.31 19.64
C LEU A 227 0.43 0.02 18.76
N ILE A 228 0.31 -1.21 18.26
CA ILE A 228 -0.78 -1.65 17.41
C ILE A 228 -1.96 -2.13 18.25
N TRP A 229 -1.85 -3.26 18.94
CA TRP A 229 -2.97 -3.97 19.57
C TRP A 229 -3.57 -3.24 20.77
N GLU A 230 -2.74 -2.61 21.59
CA GLU A 230 -3.18 -1.81 22.73
C GLU A 230 -3.46 -0.34 22.34
N LYS A 231 -3.30 0.00 21.06
CA LYS A 231 -3.56 1.33 20.51
C LYS A 231 -2.70 2.44 21.12
N LYS A 232 -1.53 2.10 21.70
CA LYS A 232 -0.56 3.07 22.25
C LYS A 232 0.04 4.00 21.19
N LEU A 233 -0.16 3.70 19.90
CA LEU A 233 0.12 4.64 18.82
C LEU A 233 -0.56 6.01 19.02
N ARG A 234 -1.73 6.05 19.68
CA ARG A 234 -2.43 7.30 20.03
C ARG A 234 -1.63 8.21 20.94
N ASP A 235 -0.78 7.64 21.80
CA ASP A 235 -0.04 8.40 22.82
C ASP A 235 1.25 9.01 22.26
N VAL A 236 1.76 8.45 21.16
CA VAL A 236 3.07 8.79 20.60
C VAL A 236 3.00 9.47 19.24
N SER A 237 1.81 9.55 18.63
CA SER A 237 1.67 10.14 17.30
C SER A 237 1.84 11.66 17.32
N THR A 238 2.59 12.18 16.35
CA THR A 238 2.77 13.63 16.15
C THR A 238 1.52 14.33 15.59
N ILE A 239 0.55 13.56 15.08
CA ILE A 239 -0.76 14.07 14.65
C ILE A 239 -1.84 13.39 15.50
N PRO A 240 -2.82 14.14 16.04
CA PRO A 240 -3.91 13.52 16.78
C PRO A 240 -4.62 12.46 15.95
N ILE A 241 -4.76 11.26 16.52
CA ILE A 241 -5.52 10.17 15.90
C ILE A 241 -6.99 10.34 16.30
N GLU A 242 -7.83 10.68 15.33
CA GLU A 242 -9.28 10.77 15.49
C GLU A 242 -9.85 9.39 15.84
N ALA A 243 -9.55 8.40 15.02
CA ALA A 243 -10.05 7.05 15.19
C ALA A 243 -8.96 6.00 14.92
N MET A 244 -8.97 4.95 15.74
CA MET A 244 -8.08 3.80 15.61
C MET A 244 -8.82 2.56 16.06
N TYR A 245 -8.86 1.57 15.18
CA TYR A 245 -9.47 0.27 15.42
C TYR A 245 -8.50 -0.83 15.06
N VAL A 246 -8.56 -1.91 15.81
CA VAL A 246 -7.80 -3.11 15.54
C VAL A 246 -8.77 -4.26 15.63
N GLU A 247 -8.92 -4.97 14.53
CA GLU A 247 -9.85 -6.10 14.42
C GLU A 247 -9.05 -7.32 14.00
N ASN A 248 -9.17 -8.40 14.77
CA ASN A 248 -8.62 -9.71 14.42
C ASN A 248 -9.79 -10.59 13.95
N PRO A 249 -9.68 -11.27 12.79
CA PRO A 249 -10.75 -12.08 12.22
C PRO A 249 -11.16 -13.26 13.09
#